data_AF-A0A7S4KXC3-F1
#
_entry.id   AF-A0A7S4KXC3-F1
#
_cell.length_a   1.000
_cell.length_b   1.000
_cell.length_c   1.000
_cell.angle_alpha   90.00
_cell.angle_beta   90.00
_cell.angle_gamma   90.00
#
_symmetry.space_group_name_H-M   'P 1'
#
loop_
_entity.id
_entity.type
_entity.pdbx_description
1 polymer ?
#
loop_
_entity_poly.entity_id
_entity_poly.type
_entity_poly.pdbx_seq_one_letter_code
_entity_poly.pdbx_strand_id
1 'polypeptide(L)'
;GPLAVLVGSNKFGMKTLIRHSDSVGAPFMVDASSLTESGSCFWGTTDFKAGDVLLFTPFTIHMGLENRTSEVRISLDCRAQPASDVVSERALQPNWTRQTWEEIYDGWESDELKFYWKKMKLEVVKEEDFSAVAFQTTFDPMNY
;
A
#
# COMPACT_ATOMS: atom_id res chain seq x y z
N GLY A 1 -17.01 -2.13 6.53
CA GLY A 1 -16.35 -2.58 7.76
C GLY A 1 -14.92 -2.09 7.77
N PRO A 2 -14.16 -2.44 8.82
CA PRO A 2 -12.74 -2.10 8.94
C PRO A 2 -11.88 -2.88 7.94
N LEU A 3 -10.57 -2.64 7.95
CA LEU A 3 -9.60 -3.48 7.23
C LEU A 3 -9.27 -4.71 8.08
N ALA A 4 -9.16 -5.88 7.44
CA ALA A 4 -8.62 -7.09 8.04
C ALA A 4 -7.28 -7.42 7.39
N VAL A 5 -6.33 -7.90 8.19
CA VAL A 5 -5.01 -8.37 7.74
C VAL A 5 -4.85 -9.84 8.11
N LEU A 6 -4.21 -10.60 7.24
CA LEU A 6 -3.83 -11.97 7.53
C LEU A 6 -2.49 -11.96 8.26
N VAL A 7 -2.54 -12.01 9.59
CA VAL A 7 -1.37 -11.88 10.47
C VAL A 7 -0.37 -12.99 10.16
N GLY A 8 0.89 -12.60 9.91
CA GLY A 8 1.99 -13.51 9.55
C GLY A 8 2.16 -13.78 8.05
N SER A 9 1.21 -13.37 7.21
CA SER A 9 1.24 -13.67 5.77
C SER A 9 2.42 -13.06 5.01
N ASN A 10 2.97 -11.95 5.50
CA ASN A 10 4.14 -11.28 4.91
C ASN A 10 5.40 -12.16 4.88
N LYS A 11 5.48 -13.20 5.72
CA LYS A 11 6.59 -14.16 5.76
C LYS A 11 6.58 -15.16 4.62
N PHE A 12 5.51 -15.18 3.81
CA PHE A 12 5.32 -16.17 2.76
C PHE A 12 5.50 -15.61 1.34
N GLY A 13 6.15 -14.45 1.25
CA GLY A 13 6.49 -13.76 0.00
C GLY A 13 5.27 -13.34 -0.82
N MET A 14 5.53 -12.94 -2.07
CA MET A 14 4.47 -12.60 -3.01
C MET A 14 3.61 -13.83 -3.34
N LYS A 15 2.29 -13.69 -3.23
CA LYS A 15 1.34 -14.73 -3.63
C LYS A 15 0.83 -14.50 -5.05
N THR A 16 0.51 -15.60 -5.72
CA THR A 16 -0.12 -15.55 -7.03
C THR A 16 -1.46 -14.83 -6.96
N LEU A 17 -1.60 -13.80 -7.79
CA LEU A 17 -2.86 -13.08 -7.96
C LEU A 17 -3.77 -13.86 -8.91
N ILE A 18 -4.97 -14.16 -8.45
CA ILE A 18 -6.02 -14.84 -9.21
C ILE A 18 -6.97 -13.78 -9.74
N ARG A 19 -7.20 -13.77 -11.05
CA ARG A 19 -8.18 -12.86 -11.64
C ARG A 19 -9.58 -13.29 -11.20
N HIS A 20 -10.34 -12.37 -10.62
CA HIS A 20 -11.75 -12.58 -10.27
C HIS A 20 -12.60 -11.64 -11.13
N SER A 21 -13.43 -12.21 -12.02
CA SER A 21 -14.22 -11.41 -12.99
C SER A 21 -15.26 -10.53 -12.31
N ASP A 22 -15.74 -10.94 -11.13
CA ASP A 22 -16.91 -10.33 -10.50
C ASP A 22 -16.51 -9.28 -9.44
N SER A 23 -15.21 -9.05 -9.23
CA SER A 23 -14.73 -8.05 -8.28
C SER A 23 -14.69 -6.67 -8.94
N VAL A 24 -15.49 -5.74 -8.43
CA VAL A 24 -15.51 -4.34 -8.87
C VAL A 24 -14.29 -3.60 -8.28
N GLY A 25 -13.44 -3.04 -9.13
CA GLY A 25 -12.34 -2.14 -8.74
C GLY A 25 -11.00 -2.81 -8.39
N ALA A 26 -10.98 -4.08 -7.99
CA ALA A 26 -9.75 -4.85 -7.75
C ALA A 26 -9.88 -6.25 -8.37
N PRO A 27 -9.57 -6.43 -9.67
CA PRO A 27 -9.83 -7.68 -10.42
C PRO A 27 -8.95 -8.85 -10.01
N PHE A 28 -8.18 -8.72 -8.93
CA PHE A 28 -7.17 -9.67 -8.50
C PHE A 28 -7.35 -9.97 -7.01
N MET A 29 -7.40 -11.26 -6.69
CA MET A 29 -7.51 -11.80 -5.35
C MET A 29 -6.33 -12.71 -5.04
N VAL A 30 -6.13 -13.02 -3.77
CA VAL A 30 -5.20 -14.05 -3.32
C VAL A 30 -6.01 -15.13 -2.60
N ASP A 31 -5.74 -16.40 -2.92
CA ASP A 31 -6.26 -17.51 -2.12
C ASP A 31 -5.42 -17.64 -0.84
N ALA A 32 -6.05 -17.33 0.29
CA ALA A 32 -5.45 -17.39 1.63
C ALA A 32 -5.76 -18.70 2.37
N SER A 33 -6.57 -19.59 1.80
CA SER A 33 -7.09 -20.81 2.47
C SER A 33 -5.97 -21.66 3.06
N SER A 34 -4.98 -22.01 2.25
CA SER A 34 -3.82 -22.82 2.67
C SER A 34 -3.06 -22.25 3.88
N LEU A 35 -2.92 -20.92 3.96
CA LEU A 35 -2.24 -20.26 5.09
C LEU A 35 -3.08 -20.30 6.35
N THR A 36 -4.40 -20.15 6.22
CA THR A 36 -5.33 -20.25 7.37
C THR A 36 -5.53 -21.69 7.84
N GLU A 37 -5.65 -22.65 6.91
CA GLU A 37 -5.89 -24.07 7.22
C GLU A 37 -4.68 -24.73 7.88
N SER A 38 -3.46 -24.33 7.51
CA SER A 38 -2.24 -24.78 8.17
C SER A 38 -2.07 -24.25 9.60
N GLY A 39 -2.89 -23.27 10.02
CA GLY A 39 -2.72 -22.57 11.29
C GLY A 39 -1.54 -21.59 11.34
N SER A 40 -0.84 -21.39 10.21
CA SER A 40 0.33 -20.51 10.13
C SER A 40 -0.02 -19.03 10.17
N CYS A 41 -1.25 -18.68 9.81
CA CYS A 41 -1.75 -17.31 9.75
C CYS A 41 -3.20 -17.24 10.22
N PHE A 42 -3.61 -16.08 10.73
CA PHE A 42 -4.98 -15.84 11.17
C PHE A 42 -5.44 -14.44 10.79
N TRP A 43 -6.74 -14.29 10.51
CA TRP A 43 -7.31 -12.99 10.23
C TRP A 43 -7.40 -12.15 11.50
N GLY A 44 -6.82 -10.95 11.46
CA GLY A 44 -6.90 -9.95 12.53
C GLY A 44 -7.58 -8.68 12.04
N THR A 45 -8.45 -8.11 12.87
CA THR A 45 -9.10 -6.82 12.66
C THR A 45 -9.51 -6.23 14.01
N THR A 46 -9.90 -4.96 14.02
CA THR A 46 -10.42 -4.27 15.19
C THR A 46 -11.33 -3.11 14.78
N ASP A 47 -12.06 -2.55 15.74
CA ASP A 47 -12.81 -1.31 15.58
C ASP A 47 -11.86 -0.12 15.70
N PHE A 48 -11.39 0.38 14.56
CA PHE A 48 -10.53 1.56 14.48
C PHE A 48 -11.32 2.84 14.79
N LYS A 49 -10.70 3.74 15.55
CA LYS A 49 -11.18 5.10 15.81
C LYS A 49 -10.47 6.10 14.90
N ALA A 50 -11.06 7.28 14.75
CA ALA A 50 -10.40 8.38 14.03
C ALA A 50 -9.06 8.71 14.70
N GLY A 51 -7.99 8.68 13.93
CA GLY A 51 -6.61 8.87 14.41
C GLY A 51 -5.83 7.57 14.62
N ASP A 52 -6.49 6.40 14.65
CA ASP A 52 -5.78 5.13 14.68
C ASP A 52 -5.10 4.86 13.34
N VAL A 53 -3.91 4.26 13.40
CA VAL A 53 -3.10 3.92 12.24
C VAL A 53 -2.81 2.42 12.23
N LEU A 54 -3.04 1.78 11.08
CA LEU A 54 -2.62 0.41 10.81
C LEU A 54 -1.43 0.41 9.85
N LEU A 55 -0.31 -0.14 10.29
CA LEU A 55 0.93 -0.29 9.52
C LEU A 55 1.18 -1.77 9.24
N PHE A 56 1.49 -2.12 8.00
CA PHE A 56 1.90 -3.47 7.62
C PHE A 56 2.88 -3.45 6.45
N THR A 57 3.73 -4.47 6.36
CA THR A 57 4.76 -4.56 5.33
C THR A 57 4.16 -4.96 3.98
N PRO A 58 4.89 -4.75 2.87
CA PRO A 58 4.61 -5.43 1.61
C PRO A 58 4.41 -6.93 1.83
N PHE A 59 3.58 -7.54 0.98
CA PHE A 59 3.14 -8.95 1.04
C PHE A 59 2.22 -9.34 2.19
N THR A 60 1.84 -8.41 3.08
CA THR A 60 0.73 -8.69 4.00
C THR A 60 -0.58 -8.78 3.22
N ILE A 61 -1.19 -9.97 3.21
CA ILE A 61 -2.51 -10.18 2.63
C ILE A 61 -3.53 -9.44 3.49
N HIS A 62 -4.41 -8.67 2.86
CA HIS A 62 -5.41 -7.86 3.55
C HIS A 62 -6.70 -7.77 2.72
N MET A 63 -7.81 -7.47 3.37
CA MET A 63 -9.10 -7.28 2.72
C MET A 63 -9.97 -6.26 3.45
N GLY A 64 -10.82 -5.56 2.71
CA GLY A 64 -11.87 -4.73 3.29
C GLY A 64 -13.04 -5.59 3.76
N LEU A 65 -13.48 -5.41 5.00
CA LEU A 65 -14.68 -6.07 5.50
C LEU A 65 -15.94 -5.32 5.05
N GLU A 66 -17.03 -6.07 4.87
CA GLU A 66 -18.36 -5.53 4.53
C GLU A 66 -18.81 -4.45 5.52
N ASN A 67 -19.42 -3.38 5.02
CA ASN A 67 -20.06 -2.38 5.89
C ASN A 67 -21.53 -2.75 6.08
N ARG A 68 -21.86 -3.31 7.25
CA ARG A 68 -23.22 -3.71 7.61
C ARG A 68 -24.00 -2.62 8.37
N THR A 69 -23.51 -1.38 8.34
CA THR A 69 -24.13 -0.23 9.00
C THR A 69 -24.75 0.71 7.96
N SER A 70 -25.58 1.65 8.41
CA SER A 70 -26.13 2.74 7.57
C SER A 70 -25.13 3.88 7.31
N GLU A 71 -23.99 3.87 7.99
CA GLU A 71 -23.03 4.98 7.97
C GLU A 71 -21.92 4.74 6.95
N VAL A 72 -21.38 5.81 6.36
CA VAL A 72 -20.21 5.71 5.48
C VAL A 72 -18.95 5.51 6.31
N ARG A 73 -18.11 4.54 5.94
CA ARG A 73 -16.75 4.40 6.48
C ARG A 73 -15.78 5.14 5.57
N ILE A 74 -15.09 6.14 6.12
CA ILE A 74 -14.04 6.89 5.43
C ILE A 74 -12.68 6.47 6.00
N SER A 75 -11.72 6.23 5.11
CA SER A 75 -10.33 5.92 5.45
C SER A 75 -9.40 6.42 4.36
N LEU A 76 -8.11 6.59 4.69
CA LEU A 76 -7.05 6.91 3.74
C LEU A 76 -5.93 5.89 3.87
N ASP A 77 -5.37 5.45 2.74
CA ASP A 77 -4.18 4.60 2.69
C ASP A 77 -3.04 5.31 1.95
N CYS A 78 -1.84 5.23 2.52
CA CYS A 78 -0.61 5.75 1.94
C CYS A 78 0.49 4.68 2.04
N ARG A 79 1.54 4.84 1.22
CA ARG A 79 2.74 4.02 1.28
C ARG A 79 3.90 4.92 1.68
N ALA A 80 4.76 4.42 2.56
CA ALA A 80 5.96 5.10 2.99
C ALA A 80 7.16 4.15 2.81
N GLN A 81 8.30 4.73 2.48
CA GLN A 81 9.58 4.03 2.40
C GLN A 81 10.69 4.92 2.98
N PRO A 82 11.83 4.38 3.40
CA PRO A 82 12.98 5.19 3.80
C PRO A 82 13.40 6.15 2.69
N ALA A 83 13.74 7.39 3.04
CA ALA A 83 14.22 8.38 2.08
C ALA A 83 15.62 8.04 1.52
N SER A 84 16.34 7.13 2.18
CA SER A 84 17.61 6.57 1.71
C SER A 84 17.46 5.54 0.60
N ASP A 85 16.26 4.97 0.46
CA ASP A 85 16.00 3.94 -0.55
C ASP A 85 15.71 4.61 -1.90
N VAL A 86 15.96 3.86 -2.97
CA VAL A 86 15.65 4.29 -4.32
C VAL A 86 14.14 4.53 -4.46
N VAL A 87 13.77 5.66 -5.06
CA VAL A 87 12.39 6.09 -5.27
C VAL A 87 12.05 5.96 -6.75
N SER A 88 10.95 5.28 -7.08
CA SER A 88 10.43 5.36 -8.45
C SER A 88 9.89 6.76 -8.75
N GLU A 89 10.20 7.30 -9.93
CA GLU A 89 9.58 8.51 -10.46
C GLU A 89 8.04 8.46 -10.37
N ARG A 90 7.44 7.28 -10.59
CA ARG A 90 5.98 7.06 -10.51
C ARG A 90 5.42 7.36 -9.13
N ALA A 91 6.18 7.07 -8.07
CA ALA A 91 5.78 7.28 -6.68
C ALA A 91 5.68 8.76 -6.32
N LEU A 92 6.36 9.63 -7.06
CA LEU A 92 6.32 11.09 -6.90
C LEU A 92 5.22 11.75 -7.75
N GLN A 93 4.40 10.96 -8.47
CA GLN A 93 3.30 11.46 -9.29
C GLN A 93 1.94 11.24 -8.60
N PRO A 94 0.94 12.09 -8.87
CA PRO A 94 -0.42 11.87 -8.39
C PRO A 94 -1.01 10.53 -8.77
N ASN A 95 -2.00 10.08 -7.99
CA ASN A 95 -2.63 8.80 -8.21
C ASN A 95 -3.27 8.73 -9.61
N TRP A 96 -2.88 7.69 -10.37
CA TRP A 96 -3.32 7.44 -11.75
C TRP A 96 -3.16 8.63 -12.72
N THR A 97 -2.30 9.60 -12.37
CA THR A 97 -2.05 10.81 -13.18
C THR A 97 -3.34 11.49 -13.65
N ARG A 98 -4.41 11.40 -12.86
CA ARG A 98 -5.72 11.98 -13.19
C ARG A 98 -5.73 13.50 -13.03
N GLN A 99 -4.81 14.00 -12.22
CA GLN A 99 -4.63 15.41 -11.89
C GLN A 99 -3.12 15.68 -11.80
N THR A 100 -2.74 16.93 -12.02
CA THR A 100 -1.40 17.45 -11.75
C THR A 100 -1.24 17.79 -10.27
N TRP A 101 0.01 17.97 -9.81
CA TRP A 101 0.24 18.42 -8.44
C TRP A 101 -0.26 19.85 -8.22
N GLU A 102 -0.13 20.70 -9.23
CA GLU A 102 -0.62 22.06 -9.25
C GLU A 102 -2.14 22.11 -9.03
N GLU A 103 -2.90 21.25 -9.70
CA GLU A 103 -4.35 21.10 -9.48
C GLU A 103 -4.69 20.58 -8.09
N ILE A 104 -3.91 19.63 -7.56
CA ILE A 104 -4.11 19.09 -6.20
C ILE A 104 -3.86 20.16 -5.14
N TYR A 105 -2.90 21.05 -5.39
CA TYR A 105 -2.51 22.12 -4.50
C TYR A 105 -3.37 23.38 -4.64
N ASP A 106 -4.29 23.41 -5.60
CA ASP A 106 -5.21 24.51 -5.77
C ASP A 106 -6.08 24.67 -4.51
N GLY A 107 -6.22 25.91 -4.04
CA GLY A 107 -6.96 26.23 -2.81
C GLY A 107 -6.28 25.85 -1.48
N TRP A 108 -5.07 25.27 -1.48
CA TRP A 108 -4.33 25.06 -0.23
C TRP A 108 -3.92 26.41 0.39
N GLU A 109 -4.18 26.56 1.69
CA GLU A 109 -3.87 27.81 2.44
C GLU A 109 -2.37 28.00 2.71
N SER A 110 -1.55 26.95 2.57
CA SER A 110 -0.11 26.98 2.84
C SER A 110 0.69 26.26 1.75
N ASP A 111 1.85 26.82 1.42
CA ASP A 111 2.81 26.25 0.48
C ASP A 111 3.88 25.37 1.15
N GLU A 112 3.90 25.28 2.48
CA GLU A 112 4.98 24.64 3.26
C GLU A 112 5.29 23.21 2.79
N LEU A 113 4.23 22.44 2.56
CA LEU A 113 4.29 21.03 2.17
C LEU A 113 4.17 20.81 0.65
N LYS A 114 3.93 21.86 -0.14
CA LYS A 114 3.85 21.70 -1.60
C LYS A 114 5.19 21.26 -2.14
N PHE A 115 5.20 20.16 -2.88
CA PHE A 115 6.41 19.56 -3.46
C PHE A 115 7.54 19.33 -2.44
N TYR A 116 7.23 19.04 -1.17
CA TYR A 116 8.22 18.96 -0.10
C TYR A 116 9.40 18.03 -0.43
N TRP A 117 9.15 16.94 -1.18
CA TRP A 117 10.16 15.96 -1.58
C TRP A 117 11.24 16.55 -2.50
N LYS A 118 10.97 17.67 -3.21
CA LYS A 118 11.99 18.38 -4.02
C LYS A 118 13.12 18.96 -3.17
N LYS A 119 12.89 19.14 -1.86
CA LYS A 119 13.89 19.61 -0.90
C LYS A 119 14.70 18.45 -0.30
N MET A 120 14.29 17.20 -0.54
CA MET A 120 14.94 16.01 -0.03
C MET A 120 16.01 15.52 -1.00
N LYS A 121 17.08 14.90 -0.46
CA LYS A 121 18.08 14.22 -1.27
C LYS A 121 17.59 12.79 -1.56
N LEU A 122 16.81 12.63 -2.62
CA LEU A 122 16.26 11.35 -3.06
C LEU A 122 17.05 10.81 -4.26
N GLU A 123 17.29 9.51 -4.28
CA GLU A 123 17.73 8.79 -5.48
C GLU A 123 16.51 8.36 -6.27
N VAL A 124 16.20 9.09 -7.35
CA VAL A 124 15.01 8.82 -8.18
C VAL A 124 15.42 8.07 -9.44
N VAL A 125 14.73 6.96 -9.72
CA VAL A 125 14.91 6.18 -10.95
C VAL A 125 13.63 6.14 -11.76
N LYS A 126 13.74 5.91 -13.06
CA LYS A 126 12.57 5.72 -13.92
C LYS A 126 11.80 4.47 -13.50
N GLU A 127 10.48 4.51 -13.68
CA GLU A 127 9.61 3.38 -13.35
C GLU A 127 10.03 2.08 -14.06
N GLU A 128 10.43 2.17 -15.33
CA GLU A 128 10.89 1.03 -16.13
C GLU A 128 12.16 0.35 -15.56
N ASP A 129 13.02 1.13 -14.92
CA ASP A 129 14.28 0.66 -14.31
C ASP A 129 14.09 0.27 -12.84
N PHE A 130 13.01 0.72 -12.20
CA PHE A 130 12.82 0.60 -10.76
C PHE A 130 12.89 -0.84 -10.27
N SER A 131 12.26 -1.77 -10.97
CA SER A 131 12.28 -3.19 -10.57
C SER A 131 13.70 -3.74 -10.52
N ALA A 132 14.53 -3.49 -11.54
CA ALA A 132 15.90 -3.98 -11.61
C ALA A 132 16.77 -3.47 -10.45
N VAL A 133 16.51 -2.26 -9.96
CA VAL A 133 17.26 -1.61 -8.87
C VAL A 133 16.70 -2.00 -7.50
N ALA A 134 15.38 -1.90 -7.31
CA ALA A 134 14.73 -2.14 -6.02
C ALA A 134 14.85 -3.59 -5.54
N PHE A 135 14.87 -4.57 -6.46
CA PHE A 135 15.08 -5.98 -6.09
C PHE A 135 16.53 -6.28 -5.66
N GLN A 136 17.51 -5.43 -6.01
CA GLN A 136 18.89 -5.58 -5.55
C GLN A 136 19.10 -5.01 -4.14
N THR A 137 18.34 -4.00 -3.74
CA THR A 137 18.54 -3.26 -2.49
C THR A 137 17.56 -3.64 -1.37
N THR A 138 16.31 -3.97 -1.71
CA THR A 138 15.19 -4.02 -0.74
C THR A 138 14.62 -5.42 -0.52
N PHE A 139 14.86 -6.35 -1.45
CA PHE A 139 14.35 -7.73 -1.41
C PHE A 139 15.47 -8.78 -1.33
N ASP A 140 16.63 -8.42 -0.78
CA ASP A 140 17.61 -9.43 -0.37
C ASP A 140 16.99 -10.28 0.76
N PRO A 141 16.77 -11.60 0.57
CA PRO A 141 16.26 -12.47 1.62
C PRO A 141 17.17 -12.54 2.86
N MET A 142 18.40 -12.01 2.80
CA MET A 142 19.30 -11.90 3.95
C MET A 142 18.99 -10.73 4.89
N ASN A 143 18.07 -9.82 4.50
CA ASN A 143 17.71 -8.64 5.29
C ASN A 143 16.40 -8.79 6.12
N TYR A 144 15.79 -9.99 6.15
CA TYR A 144 14.56 -10.29 6.92
C TYR A 144 14.60 -11.63 7.65
#